data_AF-A0A2R6BBN4-F1
#
_entry.id   AF-A0A2R6BBN4-F1
#
_cell.length_a   1.000
_cell.length_b   1.000
_cell.length_c   1.000
_cell.angle_alpha   90.00
_cell.angle_beta   90.00
_cell.angle_gamma   90.00
#
_symmetry.space_group_name_H-M   'P 1'
#
loop_
_entity.id
_entity.type
_entity.pdbx_description
1 polymer ?
#
loop_
_entity_poly.entity_id
_entity_poly.type
_entity_poly.pdbx_seq_one_letter_code
_entity_poly.pdbx_strand_id
1 'polypeptide(L)'
;MLLDLKDPQDAKNNVYGTLDSLKTDLRGKQILDHLKLDLGSYVLVISGKNSGSHGVLQEIVPAFKRRKSLVRIKASDGGIIETILDYVYVVGREEPIITFQGVE
;
A
#
# COMPACT_ATOMS: atom_id res chain seq x y z
N MET A 1 -6.29 17.98 2.72
CA MET A 1 -5.51 18.32 1.51
C MET A 1 -6.45 18.21 0.33
N LEU A 2 -6.63 19.25 -0.47
CA LEU A 2 -7.36 19.14 -1.73
C LEU A 2 -6.34 18.81 -2.81
N LEU A 3 -6.50 17.67 -3.46
CA LEU A 3 -5.66 17.28 -4.58
C LEU A 3 -6.25 17.91 -5.84
N ASP A 4 -5.55 18.87 -6.42
CA ASP A 4 -5.92 19.44 -7.72
C ASP A 4 -5.51 18.46 -8.82
N LEU A 5 -6.39 17.48 -9.06
CA LEU A 5 -6.29 16.61 -10.22
C LEU A 5 -6.78 17.41 -11.41
N LYS A 6 -5.88 17.71 -12.36
CA LYS A 6 -6.21 18.46 -13.59
C LYS A 6 -7.49 17.95 -14.27
N ASP A 7 -7.71 16.63 -14.23
CA ASP A 7 -8.98 15.98 -14.56
C ASP A 7 -9.08 14.63 -13.83
N PRO A 8 -10.00 14.47 -12.85
CA PRO A 8 -10.21 13.19 -12.15
C PRO A 8 -10.75 12.06 -13.03
N GLN A 9 -11.36 12.38 -14.18
CA GLN A 9 -11.95 11.40 -15.11
C GLN A 9 -10.97 10.97 -16.21
N ASP A 10 -9.87 11.70 -16.39
CA ASP A 10 -8.81 11.31 -17.32
C ASP A 10 -7.92 10.22 -16.71
N ALA A 11 -8.41 8.97 -16.77
CA ALA A 11 -7.68 7.79 -16.31
C ALA A 11 -6.32 7.60 -17.02
N LYS A 12 -6.09 8.25 -18.16
CA LYS A 12 -4.87 8.09 -18.97
C LYS A 12 -3.75 9.02 -18.50
N ASN A 13 -4.10 10.19 -17.97
CA ASN A 13 -3.16 11.17 -17.41
C ASN A 13 -3.21 11.28 -15.88
N ASN A 14 -4.04 10.46 -15.21
CA ASN A 14 -4.06 10.42 -13.75
C ASN A 14 -2.79 9.75 -13.21
N VAL A 15 -2.02 10.50 -12.43
CA VAL A 15 -0.72 10.08 -11.89
C VAL A 15 -0.88 9.08 -10.74
N TYR A 16 -2.04 9.07 -10.07
CA TYR A 16 -2.27 8.28 -8.85
C TYR A 16 -3.33 7.20 -9.04
N GLY A 17 -2.99 5.97 -8.64
CA GLY A 17 -3.90 4.83 -8.64
C GLY A 17 -4.67 4.68 -7.34
N THR A 18 -5.80 3.97 -7.40
CA THR A 18 -6.50 3.54 -6.17
C THR A 18 -5.64 2.52 -5.42
N LEU A 19 -5.62 2.63 -4.08
CA LEU A 19 -4.83 1.79 -3.15
C LEU A 19 -3.32 2.08 -3.16
N ASP A 20 -2.87 3.03 -3.98
CA ASP A 20 -1.53 3.59 -3.84
C ASP A 20 -1.45 4.44 -2.57
N SER A 21 -0.23 4.69 -2.11
CA SER A 21 0.04 5.55 -0.96
C SER A 21 0.82 6.79 -1.37
N LEU A 22 0.51 7.91 -0.74
CA LEU A 22 1.18 9.19 -0.97
C LEU A 22 1.92 9.59 0.30
N LYS A 23 3.21 9.86 0.17
CA LYS A 23 3.97 10.53 1.22
C LYS A 23 3.69 12.02 1.10
N THR A 24 3.18 12.63 2.16
CA THR A 24 2.84 14.05 2.15
C THR A 24 3.54 14.79 3.28
N ASP A 25 3.80 16.08 3.06
CA ASP A 25 4.17 16.98 4.13
C ASP A 25 2.91 17.43 4.89
N LEU A 26 2.95 17.34 6.22
CA LEU A 26 1.89 17.78 7.11
C LEU A 26 1.73 19.31 7.09
N ARG A 27 2.82 20.07 6.91
CA ARG A 27 2.82 21.54 7.03
C ARG A 27 2.58 22.23 5.68
N GLY A 28 3.27 21.78 4.63
CA GLY A 28 3.29 22.40 3.30
C GLY A 28 2.24 21.91 2.30
N LYS A 29 1.38 20.95 2.67
CA LYS A 29 0.34 20.37 1.78
C LYS A 29 0.89 19.85 0.43
N GLN A 30 2.14 19.39 0.42
CA GLN A 30 2.82 18.88 -0.76
C GLN A 30 2.86 17.35 -0.74
N ILE A 31 2.77 16.72 -1.92
CA ILE A 31 3.10 15.31 -2.12
C ILE A 31 4.61 15.21 -2.36
N LEU A 32 5.28 14.47 -1.49
CA LEU A 32 6.72 14.25 -1.51
C LEU A 32 7.11 12.99 -2.28
N ASP A 33 6.26 11.96 -2.23
CA ASP A 33 6.49 10.68 -2.91
C ASP A 33 5.17 9.95 -3.20
N HIS A 34 5.20 9.08 -4.19
CA HIS A 34 4.09 8.21 -4.59
C HIS A 34 4.55 6.76 -4.59
N LEU A 35 3.91 5.94 -3.75
CA LEU A 35 4.17 4.53 -3.60
C LEU A 35 3.05 3.75 -4.30
N LYS A 36 3.38 3.14 -5.44
CA LYS A 36 2.45 2.30 -6.18
C LYS A 36 2.23 0.97 -5.49
N LEU A 37 0.98 0.51 -5.52
CA LEU A 37 0.63 -0.85 -5.13
C LEU A 37 0.88 -1.80 -6.29
N ASP A 38 2.07 -2.40 -6.28
CA ASP A 38 2.50 -3.40 -7.26
C ASP A 38 3.20 -4.57 -6.55
N LEU A 39 3.44 -5.66 -7.29
CA LEU A 39 4.26 -6.76 -6.78
C LEU A 39 5.66 -6.24 -6.42
N GLY A 40 6.19 -6.72 -5.29
CA GLY A 40 7.45 -6.25 -4.75
C GLY A 40 7.34 -5.05 -3.81
N SER A 41 6.18 -4.37 -3.74
CA SER A 41 5.99 -3.28 -2.79
C SER A 41 5.96 -3.76 -1.34
N TYR A 42 6.55 -2.98 -0.43
CA TYR A 42 6.53 -3.22 1.00
C TYR A 42 5.21 -2.72 1.58
N VAL A 43 4.51 -3.59 2.30
CA VAL A 43 3.14 -3.37 2.73
C VAL A 43 2.93 -3.64 4.22
N LEU A 44 1.97 -2.93 4.80
CA LEU A 44 1.47 -3.11 6.17
C LEU A 44 0.03 -3.61 6.11
N VAL A 45 -0.29 -4.63 6.92
CA VAL A 45 -1.66 -5.09 7.14
C VAL A 45 -2.28 -4.28 8.26
N ILE A 46 -3.41 -3.62 7.98
CA ILE A 46 -4.07 -2.68 8.92
C ILE A 46 -5.36 -3.22 9.55
N SER A 47 -5.83 -4.40 9.14
CA SER A 47 -7.08 -4.98 9.63
C SER A 47 -7.11 -6.51 9.51
N GLY A 48 -8.08 -7.13 10.18
CA GLY A 48 -8.22 -8.58 10.29
C GLY A 48 -7.25 -9.22 11.28
N LYS A 49 -7.17 -10.55 11.26
CA LYS A 49 -6.37 -11.34 12.21
C LYS A 49 -4.85 -11.12 12.10
N ASN A 50 -4.39 -10.62 10.95
CA ASN A 50 -2.97 -10.38 10.66
C ASN A 50 -2.59 -8.89 10.81
N SER A 51 -3.46 -8.07 11.42
CA SER A 51 -3.20 -6.63 11.62
C SER A 51 -1.87 -6.39 12.34
N GLY A 52 -1.12 -5.38 11.89
CA GLY A 52 0.22 -5.05 12.37
C GLY A 52 1.34 -5.82 11.66
N SER A 53 1.02 -6.92 10.97
CA SER A 53 2.03 -7.66 10.20
C SER A 53 2.43 -6.88 8.94
N HIS A 54 3.68 -7.00 8.52
CA HIS A 54 4.20 -6.28 7.37
C HIS A 54 5.24 -7.10 6.61
N GLY A 55 5.49 -6.73 5.36
CA GLY A 55 6.43 -7.45 4.50
C GLY A 55 6.27 -7.11 3.03
N VAL A 56 6.83 -7.93 2.16
CA VAL A 56 6.83 -7.68 0.70
C VAL A 56 5.66 -8.37 0.04
N LEU A 57 4.86 -7.63 -0.74
CA LEU A 57 3.74 -8.17 -1.52
C LEU A 57 4.26 -9.07 -2.65
N GLN A 58 3.92 -10.36 -2.62
CA GLN A 58 4.41 -11.36 -3.58
C GLN A 58 3.38 -11.71 -4.65
N GLU A 59 2.09 -11.66 -4.32
CA GLU A 59 1.03 -12.11 -5.22
C GLU A 59 -0.28 -11.37 -4.96
N ILE A 60 -1.02 -11.10 -6.04
CA ILE A 60 -2.40 -10.61 -6.01
C ILE A 60 -3.24 -11.56 -6.85
N VAL A 61 -4.11 -12.32 -6.20
CA VAL A 61 -5.08 -13.19 -6.88
C VAL A 61 -6.38 -12.40 -7.07
N PRO A 62 -6.74 -12.05 -8.33
CA PRO A 62 -7.84 -11.14 -8.59
C PRO A 62 -9.19 -11.74 -8.17
N ALA A 63 -10.00 -10.91 -7.53
CA ALA A 63 -11.42 -11.19 -7.27
C ALA A 63 -12.32 -10.26 -8.09
N PHE A 64 -13.62 -10.56 -8.16
CA PHE A 64 -14.61 -9.73 -8.87
C PHE A 64 -14.56 -8.25 -8.43
N LYS A 65 -14.43 -8.01 -7.12
CA LYS A 65 -14.12 -6.68 -6.58
C LYS A 65 -12.61 -6.62 -6.31
N ARG A 66 -11.87 -5.73 -6.98
CA ARG A 66 -10.40 -5.58 -6.80
C ARG A 66 -9.98 -5.52 -5.33
N ARG A 67 -10.70 -4.77 -4.49
CA ARG A 67 -10.43 -4.66 -3.04
C ARG A 67 -10.54 -6.00 -2.29
N LYS A 68 -11.33 -6.95 -2.79
CA LYS A 68 -11.48 -8.29 -2.21
C LYS A 68 -10.53 -9.34 -2.81
N SER A 69 -9.59 -8.92 -3.66
CA SER A 69 -8.53 -9.80 -4.17
C SER A 69 -7.71 -10.34 -3.00
N LEU A 70 -7.41 -11.64 -3.03
CA LEU A 70 -6.52 -12.27 -2.06
C LEU A 70 -5.09 -11.79 -2.37
N VAL A 71 -4.33 -11.49 -1.34
CA VAL A 71 -2.92 -11.13 -1.46
C VAL A 71 -2.05 -11.98 -0.55
N ARG A 72 -0.86 -12.30 -1.04
CA ARG A 72 0.17 -13.02 -0.29
C ARG A 72 1.35 -12.11 -0.05
N ILE A 73 1.74 -12.01 1.21
CA ILE A 73 2.80 -11.13 1.68
C ILE A 73 3.87 -12.00 2.33
N LYS A 74 5.13 -11.82 1.91
CA LYS A 74 6.27 -12.43 2.59
C LYS A 74 6.67 -11.55 3.76
N ALA A 75 6.41 -12.02 4.97
CA ALA A 75 6.73 -11.33 6.21
C ALA A 75 8.25 -11.20 6.38
N SER A 76 8.68 -10.20 7.15
CA SER A 76 10.11 -9.99 7.46
C SER A 76 10.73 -11.15 8.26
N ASP A 77 9.92 -11.90 9.01
CA ASP A 77 10.33 -13.09 9.77
C ASP A 77 10.41 -14.38 8.90
N GLY A 78 10.12 -14.28 7.60
CA GLY A 78 10.12 -15.39 6.65
C GLY A 78 8.78 -16.11 6.48
N GLY A 79 7.75 -15.74 7.27
CA GLY A 79 6.40 -16.29 7.12
C GLY A 79 5.66 -15.81 5.88
N ILE A 80 4.54 -16.47 5.55
CA ILE A 80 3.60 -16.03 4.52
C ILE A 80 2.31 -15.58 5.21
N ILE A 81 1.89 -14.36 4.91
CA ILE A 81 0.64 -13.77 5.38
C ILE A 81 -0.33 -13.72 4.21
N GLU A 82 -1.54 -14.21 4.43
CA GLU A 82 -2.65 -14.10 3.48
C GLU A 82 -3.73 -13.17 4.03
N THR A 83 -4.19 -12.23 3.21
CA THR A 83 -5.29 -11.31 3.53
C THR A 83 -5.96 -10.80 2.26
N ILE A 84 -6.92 -9.89 2.36
CA ILE A 84 -7.49 -9.21 1.20
C ILE A 84 -6.79 -7.87 0.95
N LEU A 85 -6.79 -7.44 -0.31
CA LEU A 85 -6.13 -6.21 -0.74
C LEU A 85 -6.65 -4.96 0.01
N ASP A 86 -7.92 -4.93 0.41
CA ASP A 86 -8.54 -3.85 1.19
C ASP A 86 -7.87 -3.63 2.56
N TYR A 87 -7.16 -4.63 3.09
CA TYR A 87 -6.53 -4.58 4.41
C TYR A 87 -5.06 -4.20 4.34
N VAL A 88 -4.56 -3.82 3.17
CA VAL A 88 -3.13 -3.66 2.92
C VAL A 88 -2.84 -2.23 2.48
N TYR A 89 -1.84 -1.61 3.10
CA TYR A 89 -1.32 -0.28 2.77
C TYR A 89 0.11 -0.40 2.26
N VAL A 90 0.45 0.30 1.18
CA VAL A 90 1.82 0.40 0.70
C VAL A 90 2.59 1.38 1.57
N VAL A 91 3.64 0.92 2.21
CA VAL A 91 4.47 1.74 3.11
C VAL A 91 5.93 1.78 2.68
N GLY A 92 6.24 1.22 1.52
CA GLY A 92 7.58 1.24 0.94
C GLY A 92 7.66 0.59 -0.44
N ARG A 93 8.87 0.58 -1.00
CA ARG A 93 9.19 -0.14 -2.25
C ARG A 93 9.73 -1.50 -1.87
N GLU A 94 11.03 -1.65 -1.70
CA GLU A 94 11.65 -2.88 -1.19
C GLU A 94 11.69 -2.91 0.35
N GLU A 95 11.76 -1.73 0.97
CA GLU A 95 11.86 -1.51 2.41
C GLU A 95 10.87 -0.42 2.86
N PRO A 96 10.43 -0.42 4.13
CA PRO A 96 9.48 0.56 4.64
C PRO A 96 10.11 1.96 4.72
N ILE A 97 9.34 2.98 4.33
CA ILE A 97 9.74 4.40 4.47
C ILE A 97 9.26 5.03 5.79
N ILE A 98 8.62 4.22 6.64
CA ILE A 98 8.14 4.57 7.98
C ILE A 98 8.76 3.61 9.00
N THR A 99 8.81 4.05 10.26
CA THR A 99 9.26 3.22 11.38
C THR A 99 8.06 2.60 12.06
N PHE A 100 8.15 1.31 12.39
CA PHE A 100 7.17 0.63 13.23
C PHE A 100 7.62 0.72 14.69
N GLN A 101 6.70 1.00 15.63
CA GLN A 101 7.00 0.92 17.05
C GLN A 101 6.76 -0.50 17.56
N GLY A 102 7.68 -1.04 18.36
CA GLY A 102 7.55 -2.36 18.99
C GLY A 102 8.25 -3.52 18.30
N VAL A 103 9.06 -3.26 17.28
CA VAL A 103 10.08 -4.19 16.76
C VAL A 103 11.44 -3.69 17.29
N GLU A 104 11.97 -4.38 18.29
CA GLU A 104 13.39 -4.29 18.70
C GLU A 104 14.26 -5.07 17.71
#